data_AF-A0A7W0JGC2-F1
#
_entry.id   AF-A0A7W0JGC2-F1
#
_cell.length_a   1.000
_cell.length_b   1.000
_cell.length_c   1.000
_cell.angle_alpha   90.00
_cell.angle_beta   90.00
_cell.angle_gamma   90.00
#
_symmetry.space_group_name_H-M   'P 1'
#
loop_
_entity.id
_entity.type
_entity.pdbx_description
1 polymer ?
#
loop_
_entity_poly.entity_id
_entity_poly.type
_entity_poly.pdbx_seq_one_letter_code
_entity_poly.pdbx_strand_id
1 'polypeptide(L)'
;MRVLDDTCSPPHTDLTLHYPGLRTELQGTLAGRNYEVVSLEVTSPRWAVAPGIRVGMDERAVRARLGMPVEEFAKGGMRRLYYVTKGNLGGVALDFRAGRLVKIDWGHTLC
;
A
#
# COMPACT_ATOMS: atom_id res chain seq x y z
N MET A 1 16.43 0.87 -19.07
CA MET A 1 15.46 -0.04 -19.70
C MET A 1 15.39 -1.27 -18.81
N ARG A 2 14.32 -1.40 -18.00
CA ARG A 2 14.16 -2.52 -17.06
C ARG A 2 13.37 -3.64 -17.75
N VAL A 3 13.73 -4.86 -17.35
CA VAL A 3 13.47 -6.16 -17.96
C VAL A 3 11.99 -6.53 -17.89
N LEU A 4 11.49 -7.15 -18.98
CA LEU A 4 10.17 -7.76 -19.13
C LEU A 4 10.03 -8.93 -18.14
N ASP A 5 9.05 -8.84 -17.23
CA ASP A 5 8.65 -9.95 -16.37
C ASP A 5 7.32 -10.52 -16.88
N ASP A 6 7.37 -11.70 -17.51
CA ASP A 6 6.24 -12.39 -18.12
C ASP A 6 5.57 -13.39 -17.15
N THR A 7 5.92 -13.37 -15.87
CA THR A 7 5.56 -14.46 -14.94
C THR A 7 4.15 -14.33 -14.38
N CYS A 8 3.52 -13.14 -14.42
CA CYS A 8 2.17 -12.92 -13.83
C CYS A 8 1.27 -11.88 -14.54
N SER A 9 1.64 -11.33 -15.70
CA SER A 9 0.80 -10.35 -16.43
C SER A 9 1.32 -10.16 -17.87
N PRO A 10 0.51 -9.60 -18.81
CA PRO A 10 1.01 -9.19 -20.11
C PRO A 10 2.20 -8.22 -19.97
N PRO A 11 3.06 -8.10 -20.99
CA PRO A 11 4.15 -7.13 -21.00
C PRO A 11 3.68 -5.72 -20.63
N HIS A 12 4.38 -5.09 -19.68
CA HIS A 12 4.05 -3.78 -19.14
C HIS A 12 5.30 -2.90 -19.00
N THR A 13 5.09 -1.63 -18.69
CA THR A 13 6.13 -0.69 -18.31
C THR A 13 5.94 -0.26 -16.86
N ASP A 14 7.03 -0.25 -16.09
CA ASP A 14 7.00 0.22 -14.71
C ASP A 14 7.48 1.66 -14.60
N LEU A 15 6.81 2.43 -13.75
CA LEU A 15 7.21 3.76 -13.34
C LEU A 15 7.11 3.88 -11.83
N THR A 16 8.19 4.30 -11.18
CA THR A 16 8.19 4.63 -9.75
C THR A 16 8.26 6.13 -9.57
N LEU A 17 7.29 6.71 -8.87
CA LEU A 17 7.32 8.11 -8.47
C LEU A 17 7.72 8.22 -7.00
N HIS A 18 8.62 9.16 -6.72
CA HIS A 18 9.11 9.44 -5.38
C HIS A 18 8.76 10.87 -4.99
N TYR A 19 8.01 11.01 -3.90
CA TYR A 19 7.72 12.27 -3.24
C TYR A 19 8.11 12.17 -1.75
N PRO A 20 8.31 13.30 -1.05
CA PRO A 20 8.54 13.27 0.39
C PRO A 20 7.43 12.52 1.14
N GLY A 21 7.77 11.33 1.65
CA GLY A 21 6.88 10.45 2.40
C GLY A 21 5.81 9.72 1.59
N LEU A 22 5.98 9.63 0.26
CA LEU A 22 5.15 8.82 -0.64
C LEU A 22 6.03 8.18 -1.73
N ARG A 23 5.99 6.87 -1.85
CA ARG A 23 6.46 6.13 -3.03
C ARG A 23 5.25 5.48 -3.70
N THR A 24 5.15 5.60 -5.01
CA THR A 24 4.09 4.93 -5.77
C THR A 24 4.68 4.24 -6.97
N GLU A 25 4.24 3.01 -7.19
CA GLU A 25 4.64 2.17 -8.31
C GLU A 25 3.42 2.04 -9.23
N LEU A 26 3.68 2.30 -10.51
CA LEU A 26 2.71 2.39 -11.57
C LEU A 26 3.07 1.37 -12.64
N GLN A 27 2.06 0.69 -13.17
CA GLN A 27 2.20 -0.17 -14.35
C GLN A 27 1.39 0.39 -15.50
N GLY A 28 2.02 0.50 -16.66
CA GLY A 28 1.38 0.93 -17.90
C GLY A 28 1.48 -0.13 -18.99
N THR A 29 0.57 -0.08 -19.95
CA THR A 29 0.61 -1.00 -21.10
C THR A 29 1.68 -0.60 -22.11
N LEU A 30 2.19 -1.56 -22.91
CA LEU A 30 3.12 -1.23 -24.00
C LEU A 30 2.50 -0.33 -25.08
N ALA A 31 1.17 -0.35 -25.21
CA ALA A 31 0.42 0.38 -26.24
C ALA A 31 0.16 1.86 -25.90
N GLY A 32 0.44 2.33 -24.67
CA GLY A 32 0.18 3.73 -24.32
C GLY A 32 0.49 4.12 -22.88
N ARG A 33 0.36 5.42 -22.59
CA ARG A 33 0.67 6.06 -21.29
C ARG A 33 -0.40 5.89 -20.22
N ASN A 34 -1.22 4.84 -20.30
CA ASN A 34 -2.24 4.57 -19.30
C ASN A 34 -1.58 3.79 -18.17
N TYR A 35 -1.28 4.50 -17.08
CA TYR A 35 -0.66 3.94 -15.89
C TYR A 35 -1.69 3.70 -14.79
N GLU A 36 -1.67 2.52 -14.20
CA GLU A 36 -2.44 2.15 -13.03
C GLU A 36 -1.53 2.06 -11.81
N VAL A 37 -2.03 2.47 -10.64
CA VAL A 37 -1.26 2.36 -9.39
C VAL A 37 -1.35 0.93 -8.90
N VAL A 38 -0.21 0.26 -8.82
CA VAL A 38 -0.14 -1.14 -8.35
C VAL A 38 0.42 -1.25 -6.94
N SER A 39 1.18 -0.26 -6.49
CA SER A 39 1.72 -0.24 -5.12
C SER A 39 1.94 1.19 -4.63
N LEU A 40 1.80 1.37 -3.32
CA LEU A 40 1.88 2.66 -2.65
C LEU A 40 2.41 2.49 -1.22
N GLU A 41 3.46 3.26 -0.92
CA GLU A 41 4.06 3.35 0.41
C GLU A 41 3.92 4.79 0.93
N VAL A 42 3.29 4.97 2.08
CA VAL A 42 3.11 6.28 2.73
C VAL A 42 3.75 6.29 4.11
N THR A 43 4.57 7.30 4.36
CA THR A 43 5.21 7.55 5.66
C THR A 43 5.01 8.98 6.17
N SER A 44 4.28 9.82 5.43
CA SER A 44 3.98 11.21 5.81
C SER A 44 2.48 11.46 5.98
N PRO A 45 2.05 12.26 6.97
CA PRO A 45 0.66 12.65 7.16
C PRO A 45 0.10 13.57 6.06
N ARG A 46 0.96 14.08 5.17
CA ARG A 46 0.56 14.93 4.03
C ARG A 46 -0.29 14.17 3.02
N TRP A 47 -0.12 12.85 2.94
CA TRP A 47 -0.81 11.99 1.99
C TRP A 47 -1.95 11.26 2.69
N ALA A 48 -3.11 11.25 2.06
CA ALA A 48 -4.28 10.50 2.52
C ALA A 48 -4.50 9.31 1.60
N VAL A 49 -4.67 8.13 2.18
CA VAL A 49 -5.03 6.91 1.46
C VAL A 49 -6.52 6.65 1.71
N ALA A 50 -7.31 6.43 0.65
CA ALA A 50 -8.71 6.06 0.80
C ALA A 50 -8.82 4.76 1.63
N PRO A 51 -9.74 4.66 2.61
CA PRO A 51 -10.87 5.54 2.90
C PRO A 51 -10.57 6.64 3.96
N GLY A 52 -9.51 7.41 3.79
CA GLY A 52 -9.17 8.54 4.66
C GLY A 52 -8.22 8.19 5.80
N ILE A 53 -7.42 7.13 5.62
CA ILE A 53 -6.35 6.74 6.55
C ILE A 53 -5.11 7.59 6.26
N ARG A 54 -4.47 8.06 7.34
CA ARG A 54 -3.28 8.93 7.30
C ARG A 54 -2.30 8.51 8.37
N VAL A 55 -1.01 8.64 8.07
CA VAL A 55 0.06 8.54 9.06
C VAL A 55 -0.23 9.49 10.23
N GLY A 56 0.00 9.03 11.45
CA GLY A 56 -0.27 9.72 12.72
C GLY A 56 -1.61 9.34 13.38
N MET A 57 -2.52 8.68 12.66
CA MET A 57 -3.79 8.23 13.24
C MET A 57 -3.61 7.19 14.35
N ASP A 58 -4.48 7.25 15.36
CA ASP A 58 -4.56 6.26 16.41
C ASP A 58 -5.06 4.91 15.88
N GLU A 59 -4.49 3.81 16.36
CA GLU A 59 -4.88 2.44 15.98
C GLU A 59 -6.39 2.21 16.13
N ARG A 60 -6.98 2.68 17.24
CA ARG A 60 -8.42 2.57 17.48
C ARG A 60 -9.25 3.29 16.40
N ALA A 61 -8.80 4.46 15.95
CA ALA A 61 -9.49 5.26 14.94
C ALA A 61 -9.36 4.64 13.54
N VAL A 62 -8.27 3.92 13.28
CA VAL A 62 -8.08 3.14 12.05
C VAL A 62 -8.98 1.92 12.04
N ARG A 63 -8.98 1.11 13.12
CA ARG A 63 -9.85 -0.07 13.25
C ARG A 63 -11.33 0.29 13.20
N ALA A 64 -11.73 1.44 13.74
CA ALA A 64 -13.12 1.92 13.62
C ALA A 64 -13.53 2.21 12.16
N ARG A 65 -12.58 2.54 11.28
CA ARG A 65 -12.84 2.81 9.85
C ARG A 65 -12.76 1.56 8.98
N LEU A 66 -11.76 0.70 9.23
CA LEU A 66 -11.46 -0.45 8.38
C LEU A 66 -12.03 -1.78 8.90
N GLY A 67 -12.48 -1.83 10.15
CA GLY A 67 -12.83 -3.06 10.84
C GLY A 67 -11.61 -3.83 11.32
N MET A 68 -11.82 -5.13 11.55
CA MET A 68 -10.78 -6.04 12.01
C MET A 68 -9.84 -6.43 10.87
N PRO A 69 -8.52 -6.44 11.10
CA PRO A 69 -7.56 -6.96 10.14
C PRO A 69 -7.70 -8.47 9.98
N VAL A 70 -7.23 -9.01 8.86
CA VAL A 70 -7.15 -10.47 8.65
C VAL A 70 -5.99 -11.08 9.42
N GLU A 71 -4.91 -10.33 9.59
CA GLU A 71 -3.73 -10.75 10.35
C GLU A 71 -3.15 -9.57 11.13
N GLU A 72 -2.54 -9.88 12.28
CA GLU A 72 -1.80 -8.90 13.06
C GLU A 72 -0.50 -9.49 13.61
N PHE A 73 0.54 -8.66 13.62
CA PHE A 73 1.86 -9.01 14.13
C PHE A 73 2.33 -7.95 15.11
N ALA A 74 2.93 -8.36 16.23
CA ALA A 74 3.52 -7.44 17.19
C ALA A 74 4.94 -7.90 17.54
N LYS A 75 5.94 -7.05 17.30
CA LYS A 75 7.35 -7.33 17.62
C LYS A 75 8.11 -6.03 17.87
N GLY A 76 8.91 -5.99 18.94
CA GLY A 76 9.84 -4.88 19.20
C GLY A 76 9.19 -3.50 19.30
N GLY A 77 7.98 -3.40 19.87
CA GLY A 77 7.24 -2.14 19.99
C GLY A 77 6.58 -1.66 18.69
N MET A 78 6.71 -2.42 17.60
CA MET A 78 5.96 -2.25 16.37
C MET A 78 4.78 -3.22 16.34
N ARG A 79 3.65 -2.74 15.83
CA ARG A 79 2.48 -3.56 15.52
C ARG A 79 2.12 -3.37 14.05
N ARG A 80 1.89 -4.45 13.32
CA ARG A 80 1.45 -4.44 11.93
C ARG A 80 0.06 -5.05 11.84
N LEU A 81 -0.85 -4.36 11.17
CA LEU A 81 -2.18 -4.86 10.83
C LEU A 81 -2.25 -5.11 9.33
N TYR A 82 -2.73 -6.27 8.91
CA TYR A 82 -2.90 -6.61 7.50
C TYR A 82 -4.38 -6.68 7.14
N TYR A 83 -4.74 -6.03 6.04
CA TYR A 83 -6.07 -6.02 5.45
C TYR A 83 -5.98 -6.49 4.02
N VAL A 84 -7.01 -7.18 3.52
CA VAL A 84 -7.12 -7.58 2.11
C VAL A 84 -8.19 -6.77 1.42
N THR A 85 -7.99 -6.45 0.14
CA THR A 85 -9.01 -5.84 -0.69
C THR A 85 -10.11 -6.86 -1.00
N LYS A 86 -11.29 -6.37 -1.40
CA LYS A 86 -12.39 -7.23 -1.80
C LYS A 86 -11.95 -8.13 -2.97
N GLY A 87 -12.20 -9.44 -2.84
CA GLY A 87 -11.77 -10.42 -3.83
C GLY A 87 -10.30 -10.82 -3.72
N ASN A 88 -9.59 -10.39 -2.66
CA ASN A 88 -8.18 -10.73 -2.40
C ASN A 88 -7.22 -10.29 -3.52
N LEU A 89 -7.56 -9.22 -4.24
CA LEU A 89 -6.79 -8.69 -5.38
C LEU A 89 -5.61 -7.81 -4.94
N GLY A 90 -5.35 -7.73 -3.64
CA GLY A 90 -4.32 -6.91 -3.02
C GLY A 90 -4.50 -6.80 -1.52
N GLY A 91 -3.61 -6.07 -0.87
CA GLY A 91 -3.63 -5.89 0.57
C GLY A 91 -3.05 -4.56 1.03
N VAL A 92 -3.37 -4.19 2.26
CA VAL A 92 -2.82 -3.05 2.97
C VAL A 92 -2.17 -3.57 4.25
N ALA A 93 -0.89 -3.32 4.44
CA ALA A 93 -0.23 -3.40 5.74
C ALA A 93 -0.16 -2.00 6.38
N LEU A 94 -0.58 -1.92 7.64
CA LEU A 94 -0.55 -0.69 8.45
C LEU A 94 0.37 -0.90 9.64
N ASP A 95 1.45 -0.14 9.71
CA ASP A 95 2.43 -0.22 10.77
C ASP A 95 2.20 0.84 11.83
N PHE A 96 2.17 0.42 13.09
CA PHE A 96 1.96 1.23 14.25
C PHE A 96 3.18 1.19 15.17
N ARG A 97 3.54 2.35 15.71
CA ARG A 97 4.52 2.50 16.78
C ARG A 97 3.91 3.33 17.88
N ALA A 98 3.98 2.85 19.13
CA ALA A 98 3.35 3.51 20.28
C ALA A 98 1.88 3.89 20.03
N GLY A 99 1.12 3.00 19.38
CA GLY A 99 -0.31 3.20 19.08
C GLY A 99 -0.63 4.16 17.92
N ARG A 100 0.40 4.74 17.27
CA ARG A 100 0.27 5.69 16.16
C ARG A 100 0.68 5.04 14.85
N LEU A 101 -0.12 5.23 13.81
CA LEU A 101 0.19 4.78 12.44
C LEU A 101 1.44 5.52 11.94
N VAL A 102 2.48 4.79 11.53
CA VAL A 102 3.75 5.35 11.03
C VAL A 102 4.02 5.01 9.57
N LYS A 103 3.45 3.93 9.05
CA LYS A 103 3.59 3.53 7.65
C LYS A 103 2.31 2.85 7.14
N ILE A 104 1.95 3.18 5.90
CA ILE A 104 0.93 2.49 5.12
C ILE A 104 1.65 1.86 3.93
N ASP A 105 1.44 0.57 3.72
CA ASP A 105 2.01 -0.18 2.61
C ASP A 105 0.84 -0.89 1.90
N TRP A 106 0.52 -0.47 0.68
CA TRP A 106 -0.56 -1.03 -0.11
C TRP A 106 -0.02 -1.58 -1.41
N GLY A 107 -0.50 -2.75 -1.81
CA GLY A 107 -0.15 -3.34 -3.09
C GLY A 107 -1.28 -4.18 -3.65
N HIS A 108 -1.38 -4.20 -4.97
CA HIS A 108 -2.11 -5.21 -5.71
C HIS A 108 -1.32 -6.52 -5.72
N THR A 109 -2.03 -7.63 -5.57
CA THR A 109 -1.48 -8.94 -5.88
C THR A 109 -1.53 -9.08 -7.39
N LEU A 110 -0.39 -8.89 -8.05
CA LEU A 110 -0.24 -9.10 -9.48
C LEU A 110 0.07 -10.57 -9.73
N CYS A 111 -0.93 -11.46 -9.58
CA CYS A 111 -0.86 -12.89 -9.87
C CYS A 111 -2.23 -13.40 -10.35
#